data_AF-A0A382XVA4-F1
#
_entry.id   AF-A0A382XVA4-F1
#
_cell.length_a   1.000
_cell.length_b   1.000
_cell.length_c   1.000
_cell.angle_alpha   90.00
_cell.angle_beta   90.00
_cell.angle_gamma   90.00
#
_symmetry.space_group_name_H-M   'P 1'
#
loop_
_entity.id
_entity.type
_entity.pdbx_description
1 polymer ?
#
loop_
_entity_poly.entity_id
_entity_poly.type
_entity_poly.pdbx_seq_one_letter_code
_entity_poly.pdbx_strand_id
1 'polypeptide(L)'
;ILVCVAWPYANGPLHLGHMAGCYLPPDIFARYHRLKGNKVLMVSGSDMHGTPITVTAQQEGKTPEEVAMHYHEINSKSIEAMGISFDLFSHTHTEEHAEAALWILETLDKAGHIEPRVSKEPYDPEAKQFLPDRYVEGTCPHCKYESARGDQCDDCGKTLDSNELIDPHPKLNPEAKLEFKETEHLFFKLSSFRDILLEWLSKDKDHWRPAVINFTRNWLEEGLVDRAITRDLDWGIKIPRDGYENKRMYVWFEAVMGYYSASLHWA
;
A
#
# COMPACT_ATOMS: atom_id res chain seq x y z
N ILE A 1 -12.31 -22.18 6.97
CA ILE A 1 -11.33 -21.87 5.90
C ILE A 1 -11.46 -20.40 5.59
N LEU A 2 -10.40 -19.63 5.76
CA LEU A 2 -10.36 -18.21 5.41
C LEU A 2 -9.72 -18.08 4.03
N VAL A 3 -10.39 -17.37 3.11
CA VAL A 3 -9.93 -17.08 1.76
C VAL A 3 -9.80 -15.56 1.63
N CYS A 4 -8.57 -15.08 1.70
CA CYS A 4 -8.24 -13.66 1.56
C CYS A 4 -7.89 -13.35 0.10
N VAL A 5 -8.60 -12.40 -0.50
CA VAL A 5 -8.42 -12.03 -1.91
C VAL A 5 -7.94 -10.59 -2.03
N ALA A 6 -6.93 -10.35 -2.86
CA ALA A 6 -6.26 -9.05 -2.92
C ALA A 6 -7.22 -7.90 -3.19
N TRP A 7 -7.00 -6.80 -2.47
CA TRP A 7 -7.81 -5.58 -2.50
C TRP A 7 -7.32 -4.69 -3.65
N PRO A 8 -8.09 -4.49 -4.73
CA PRO A 8 -7.72 -3.56 -5.77
C PRO A 8 -7.83 -2.12 -5.29
N TYR A 9 -6.97 -1.24 -5.82
CA TYR A 9 -7.13 0.20 -5.64
C TYR A 9 -8.46 0.70 -6.20
N ALA A 10 -9.13 1.56 -5.44
CA ALA A 10 -10.39 2.21 -5.79
C ALA A 10 -10.18 3.48 -6.64
N ASN A 11 -9.28 3.45 -7.62
CA ASN A 11 -8.93 4.60 -8.45
C ASN A 11 -9.23 4.41 -9.94
N GLY A 12 -9.91 3.31 -10.29
CA GLY A 12 -10.25 2.96 -11.66
C GLY A 12 -11.10 1.69 -11.76
N PRO A 13 -11.64 1.40 -12.96
CA PRO A 13 -12.41 0.18 -13.21
C PRO A 13 -11.52 -1.05 -13.28
N LEU A 14 -12.04 -2.19 -12.82
CA LEU A 14 -11.37 -3.48 -12.96
C LEU A 14 -11.39 -4.00 -14.40
N HIS A 15 -10.24 -4.47 -14.89
CA HIS A 15 -10.13 -5.20 -16.16
C HIS A 15 -10.10 -6.74 -15.97
N LEU A 16 -10.20 -7.48 -17.08
CA LEU A 16 -10.20 -8.97 -17.10
C LEU A 16 -8.99 -9.61 -16.41
N GLY A 17 -7.83 -8.96 -16.41
CA GLY A 17 -6.67 -9.43 -15.65
C GLY A 17 -6.93 -9.59 -14.15
N HIS A 18 -7.73 -8.70 -13.53
CA HIS A 18 -8.13 -8.84 -12.13
C HIS A 18 -9.07 -10.03 -11.95
N MET A 19 -10.02 -10.22 -12.87
CA MET A 19 -10.94 -11.36 -12.81
C MET A 19 -10.19 -12.69 -12.91
N ALA A 20 -9.32 -12.83 -13.92
CA ALA A 20 -8.60 -14.06 -14.18
C ALA A 20 -7.53 -14.35 -13.11
N GLY A 21 -6.82 -13.32 -12.64
CA GLY A 21 -5.70 -13.47 -11.72
C GLY A 21 -6.09 -13.45 -10.25
N CYS A 22 -7.07 -12.62 -9.87
CA CYS A 22 -7.39 -12.33 -8.47
C CYS A 22 -8.70 -12.98 -8.03
N TYR A 23 -9.80 -12.89 -8.80
CA TYR A 23 -11.13 -13.21 -8.29
C TYR A 23 -11.65 -14.61 -8.64
N LEU A 24 -11.45 -15.06 -9.87
CA LEU A 24 -11.96 -16.34 -10.33
C LEU A 24 -11.31 -17.54 -9.60
N PRO A 25 -9.97 -17.59 -9.42
CA PRO A 25 -9.35 -18.71 -8.71
C PRO A 25 -9.83 -18.91 -7.26
N PRO A 26 -9.88 -17.87 -6.39
CA PRO A 26 -10.38 -18.06 -5.03
C PRO A 26 -11.89 -18.31 -4.97
N ASP A 27 -12.70 -17.81 -5.92
CA ASP A 27 -14.13 -18.13 -5.99
C ASP A 27 -14.36 -19.63 -6.25
N ILE A 28 -13.64 -20.20 -7.24
CA ILE A 28 -13.68 -21.63 -7.53
C ILE A 28 -13.27 -22.44 -6.27
N PHE A 29 -12.20 -22.02 -5.61
CA PHE A 29 -11.72 -22.66 -4.38
C PHE A 29 -12.75 -22.60 -3.25
N ALA A 30 -13.33 -21.42 -2.99
CA ALA A 30 -14.34 -21.22 -1.97
C ALA A 30 -15.58 -22.06 -2.24
N ARG A 31 -16.10 -22.06 -3.48
CA ARG A 31 -17.25 -22.87 -3.88
C ARG A 31 -17.00 -24.36 -3.72
N TYR A 32 -15.84 -24.86 -4.16
CA TYR A 32 -15.46 -26.26 -3.95
C TYR A 32 -15.49 -26.63 -2.47
N HIS A 33 -14.90 -25.80 -1.61
CA HIS A 33 -14.84 -26.07 -0.18
C HIS A 33 -16.19 -25.99 0.52
N ARG A 34 -17.06 -25.05 0.10
CA ARG A 34 -18.46 -24.98 0.56
C ARG A 34 -19.24 -26.24 0.16
N LEU A 35 -19.12 -26.70 -1.09
CA LEU A 35 -19.75 -27.93 -1.57
C LEU A 35 -19.27 -29.19 -0.84
N LYS A 36 -18.00 -29.22 -0.42
CA LYS A 36 -17.43 -30.28 0.41
C LYS A 36 -17.92 -30.24 1.87
N GLY A 37 -18.73 -29.25 2.26
CA GLY A 37 -19.27 -29.08 3.61
C GLY A 37 -18.36 -28.30 4.57
N ASN A 38 -17.30 -27.65 4.08
CA ASN A 38 -16.47 -26.81 4.93
C ASN A 38 -17.14 -25.45 5.16
N LYS A 39 -16.92 -24.88 6.35
CA LYS A 39 -17.21 -23.45 6.60
C LYS A 39 -16.12 -22.60 5.93
N VAL A 40 -16.53 -21.76 4.99
CA VAL A 40 -15.64 -20.87 4.24
C VAL A 40 -16.04 -19.43 4.54
N LEU A 41 -15.04 -18.59 4.80
CA LEU A 41 -15.14 -17.14 4.86
C LEU A 41 -14.22 -16.59 3.76
N MET A 42 -14.78 -16.02 2.71
CA MET A 42 -14.07 -15.40 1.60
C MET A 42 -14.29 -13.90 1.63
N VAL A 43 -13.22 -13.15 1.89
CA VAL A 43 -13.26 -11.70 2.10
C VAL A 43 -12.31 -10.97 1.18
N SER A 44 -12.72 -9.77 0.78
CA SER A 44 -11.97 -8.81 -0.03
C SER A 44 -12.59 -7.44 0.16
N GLY A 45 -12.07 -6.44 -0.52
CA GLY A 45 -12.73 -5.17 -0.68
C GLY A 45 -11.97 -4.25 -1.60
N SER A 46 -12.33 -2.97 -1.59
CA SER A 46 -11.57 -1.93 -2.29
C SER A 46 -10.54 -1.29 -1.37
N ASP A 47 -9.29 -1.22 -1.81
CA ASP A 47 -8.26 -0.40 -1.17
C ASP A 47 -8.53 1.07 -1.53
N MET A 48 -8.97 1.84 -0.54
CA MET A 48 -9.46 3.19 -0.69
C MET A 48 -8.47 4.27 -0.25
N HIS A 49 -7.22 3.94 0.07
CA HIS A 49 -6.23 4.94 0.50
C HIS A 49 -5.01 5.04 -0.42
N GLY A 50 -4.15 6.03 -0.12
CA GLY A 50 -2.88 6.25 -0.80
C GLY A 50 -2.92 7.22 -1.97
N THR A 51 -1.72 7.57 -2.44
CA THR A 51 -1.47 8.56 -3.50
C THR A 51 -2.21 8.30 -4.83
N PRO A 52 -2.39 7.05 -5.31
CA PRO A 52 -3.10 6.83 -6.57
C PRO A 52 -4.52 7.41 -6.58
N ILE A 53 -5.23 7.36 -5.45
CA ILE A 53 -6.59 7.89 -5.34
C ILE A 53 -6.58 9.42 -5.31
N THR A 54 -5.63 10.03 -4.58
CA THR A 54 -5.51 11.49 -4.56
C THR A 54 -5.16 12.06 -5.93
N VAL A 55 -4.34 11.36 -6.71
CA VAL A 55 -4.00 11.75 -8.08
C VAL A 55 -5.21 11.67 -9.00
N THR A 56 -5.97 10.57 -8.98
CA THR A 56 -7.20 10.45 -9.76
C THR A 56 -8.22 11.52 -9.34
N ALA A 57 -8.35 11.80 -8.04
CA ALA A 57 -9.23 12.85 -7.51
C ALA A 57 -8.86 14.24 -8.04
N GLN A 58 -7.57 14.58 -8.05
CA GLN A 58 -7.09 15.83 -8.65
C GLN A 58 -7.38 15.90 -10.16
N GLN A 59 -7.17 14.82 -10.90
CA GLN A 59 -7.43 14.75 -12.34
C GLN A 59 -8.93 14.89 -12.67
N GLU A 60 -9.80 14.32 -11.83
CA GLU A 60 -11.26 14.37 -11.99
C GLU A 60 -11.90 15.62 -11.37
N GLY A 61 -11.14 16.45 -10.64
CA GLY A 61 -11.67 17.61 -9.92
C GLY A 61 -12.63 17.23 -8.79
N LYS A 62 -12.41 16.08 -8.16
CA LYS A 62 -13.24 15.51 -7.07
C LYS A 62 -12.42 15.35 -5.79
N THR A 63 -13.08 15.04 -4.70
CA THR A 63 -12.41 14.58 -3.48
C THR A 63 -11.94 13.12 -3.61
N PRO A 64 -10.89 12.71 -2.88
CA PRO A 64 -10.45 11.31 -2.82
C PRO A 64 -11.56 10.33 -2.42
N GLU A 65 -12.43 10.74 -1.50
CA GLU A 65 -13.57 9.94 -1.03
C GLU A 65 -14.59 9.71 -2.16
N GLU A 66 -14.97 10.76 -2.89
CA GLU A 66 -15.89 10.64 -4.03
C GLU A 66 -15.35 9.69 -5.12
N VAL A 67 -14.06 9.77 -5.42
CA VAL A 67 -13.40 8.85 -6.37
C VAL A 67 -13.42 7.42 -5.85
N ALA A 68 -12.95 7.20 -4.62
CA ALA A 68 -12.87 5.88 -4.02
C ALA A 68 -14.23 5.20 -3.94
N MET A 69 -15.26 5.93 -3.48
CA MET A 69 -16.62 5.41 -3.38
C MET A 69 -17.24 5.15 -4.75
N HIS A 70 -17.01 6.01 -5.74
CA HIS A 70 -17.50 5.81 -7.10
C HIS A 70 -16.96 4.51 -7.71
N TYR A 71 -15.64 4.30 -7.64
CA TYR A 71 -15.02 3.09 -8.20
C TYR A 71 -15.33 1.85 -7.36
N HIS A 72 -15.48 1.96 -6.04
CA HIS A 72 -15.98 0.87 -5.21
C HIS A 72 -17.36 0.40 -5.68
N GLU A 73 -18.31 1.31 -5.90
CA GLU A 73 -19.65 0.95 -6.34
C GLU A 73 -19.64 0.25 -7.71
N ILE A 74 -18.89 0.78 -8.68
CA ILE A 74 -18.75 0.20 -10.02
C ILE A 74 -18.12 -1.20 -9.95
N ASN A 75 -17.04 -1.34 -9.18
CA ASN A 75 -16.28 -2.57 -9.09
C ASN A 75 -17.07 -3.65 -8.34
N SER A 76 -17.75 -3.29 -7.24
CA SER A 76 -18.64 -4.19 -6.50
C SER A 76 -19.76 -4.74 -7.39
N LYS A 77 -20.45 -3.89 -8.15
CA LYS A 77 -21.49 -4.31 -9.11
C LYS A 77 -20.93 -5.21 -10.20
N SER A 78 -19.73 -4.91 -10.71
CA SER A 78 -19.08 -5.71 -11.75
C SER A 78 -18.70 -7.10 -11.25
N ILE A 79 -18.18 -7.19 -10.02
CA ILE A 79 -17.82 -8.45 -9.36
C ILE A 79 -19.07 -9.29 -9.10
N GLU A 80 -20.16 -8.67 -8.62
CA GLU A 80 -21.45 -9.33 -8.41
C GLU A 80 -22.05 -9.85 -9.73
N ALA A 81 -22.04 -9.05 -10.80
CA ALA A 81 -22.53 -9.44 -12.11
C ALA A 81 -21.75 -10.61 -12.73
N MET A 82 -20.47 -10.74 -12.40
CA MET A 82 -19.64 -11.89 -12.78
C MET A 82 -19.93 -13.15 -11.96
N GLY A 83 -20.78 -13.06 -10.92
CA GLY A 83 -21.18 -14.17 -10.09
C GLY A 83 -20.13 -14.58 -9.05
N ILE A 84 -19.20 -13.71 -8.69
CA ILE A 84 -18.22 -14.00 -7.63
C ILE A 84 -18.91 -13.97 -6.26
N SER A 85 -18.65 -14.97 -5.44
CA SER A 85 -19.37 -15.25 -4.20
C SER A 85 -18.55 -14.94 -2.94
N PHE A 86 -18.26 -13.65 -2.74
CA PHE A 86 -17.71 -13.16 -1.48
C PHE A 86 -18.72 -13.32 -0.34
N ASP A 87 -18.23 -13.65 0.86
CA ASP A 87 -19.03 -13.55 2.09
C ASP A 87 -19.08 -12.09 2.58
N LEU A 88 -18.01 -11.32 2.35
CA LEU A 88 -18.00 -9.87 2.49
C LEU A 88 -17.05 -9.24 1.46
N PHE A 89 -17.54 -8.26 0.71
CA PHE A 89 -16.75 -7.36 -0.13
C PHE A 89 -16.88 -5.94 0.41
N SER A 90 -15.89 -5.50 1.19
CA SER A 90 -15.91 -4.23 1.94
C SER A 90 -14.99 -3.18 1.30
N HIS A 91 -14.48 -2.23 2.09
CA HIS A 91 -13.46 -1.27 1.69
C HIS A 91 -12.62 -0.81 2.89
N THR A 92 -11.41 -0.28 2.65
CA THR A 92 -10.50 0.13 3.75
C THR A 92 -10.87 1.48 4.36
N HIS A 93 -11.79 2.25 3.76
CA HIS A 93 -12.28 3.51 4.33
C HIS A 93 -13.51 3.31 5.25
N THR A 94 -13.44 2.39 6.21
CA THR A 94 -14.47 2.21 7.25
C THR A 94 -13.91 2.47 8.65
N GLU A 95 -14.80 2.71 9.61
CA GLU A 95 -14.42 2.89 11.02
C GLU A 95 -13.78 1.62 11.60
N GLU A 96 -14.35 0.43 11.31
CA GLU A 96 -13.83 -0.85 11.80
C GLU A 96 -12.42 -1.14 11.27
N HIS A 97 -12.14 -0.75 10.03
CA HIS A 97 -10.80 -0.87 9.47
C HIS A 97 -9.83 0.09 10.14
N ALA A 98 -10.22 1.34 10.34
CA ALA A 98 -9.39 2.33 11.04
C ALA A 98 -9.07 1.88 12.47
N GLU A 99 -10.07 1.40 13.23
CA GLU A 99 -9.88 0.87 14.57
C GLU A 99 -8.93 -0.33 14.61
N ALA A 100 -9.11 -1.30 13.71
CA ALA A 100 -8.24 -2.47 13.62
C ALA A 100 -6.79 -2.09 13.28
N ALA A 101 -6.60 -1.17 12.34
CA ALA A 101 -5.28 -0.70 11.93
C ALA A 101 -4.57 0.06 13.06
N LEU A 102 -5.30 0.92 13.77
CA LEU A 102 -4.77 1.65 14.94
C LEU A 102 -4.43 0.71 16.09
N TRP A 103 -5.26 -0.30 16.35
CA TRP A 103 -4.99 -1.31 17.37
C TRP A 103 -3.71 -2.11 17.05
N ILE A 104 -3.50 -2.50 15.80
CA ILE A 104 -2.26 -3.18 15.37
C ILE A 104 -1.04 -2.26 15.52
N LEU A 105 -1.16 -1.00 15.08
CA LEU A 105 -0.11 0.01 15.25
C LEU A 105 0.27 0.16 16.73
N GLU A 106 -0.72 0.37 17.60
CA GLU A 106 -0.49 0.56 19.04
C GLU A 106 0.14 -0.69 19.68
N THR A 107 -0.28 -1.89 19.26
CA THR A 107 0.28 -3.15 19.74
C THR A 107 1.76 -3.28 19.35
N LEU A 108 2.11 -2.95 18.12
CA LEU A 108 3.49 -2.98 17.64
C LEU A 108 4.36 -1.90 18.32
N ASP A 109 3.80 -0.72 18.57
CA ASP A 109 4.49 0.39 19.23
C ASP A 109 4.79 0.04 20.69
N LYS A 110 3.80 -0.47 21.44
CA LYS A 110 3.98 -0.97 22.82
C LYS A 110 5.01 -2.10 22.92
N ALA A 111 5.15 -2.90 21.88
CA ALA A 111 6.17 -3.96 21.80
C ALA A 111 7.56 -3.45 21.37
N GLY A 112 7.73 -2.15 21.09
CA GLY A 112 9.00 -1.54 20.71
C GLY A 112 9.39 -1.73 19.23
N HIS A 113 8.44 -2.14 18.39
CA HIS A 113 8.65 -2.38 16.96
C HIS A 113 8.36 -1.16 16.07
N ILE A 114 7.91 -0.06 16.67
CA ILE A 114 7.72 1.22 15.98
C ILE A 114 8.74 2.21 16.51
N GLU A 115 9.36 3.00 15.63
CA GLU A 115 10.24 4.09 16.04
C GLU A 115 10.13 5.31 15.10
N PRO A 116 10.20 6.54 15.64
CA PRO A 116 10.28 7.73 14.81
C PRO A 116 11.68 7.86 14.19
N ARG A 117 11.75 8.28 12.92
CA ARG A 117 12.98 8.70 12.26
C ARG A 117 12.72 9.97 11.45
N VAL A 118 13.68 10.89 11.47
CA VAL A 118 13.65 12.11 10.65
C VAL A 118 14.43 11.87 9.37
N SER A 119 13.82 12.17 8.22
CA SER A 119 14.47 12.22 6.92
C SER A 119 14.28 13.60 6.29
N LYS A 120 15.10 13.91 5.29
CA LYS A 120 15.02 15.15 4.54
C LYS A 120 14.41 14.87 3.18
N GLU A 121 13.17 15.28 2.98
CA GLU A 121 12.37 14.94 1.81
C GLU A 121 12.10 16.18 0.94
N PRO A 122 11.89 16.00 -0.38
CA PRO A 122 11.54 17.09 -1.28
C PRO A 122 10.11 17.60 -0.99
N TYR A 123 9.97 18.92 -0.91
CA TYR A 123 8.75 19.65 -0.60
C TYR A 123 8.51 20.72 -1.67
N ASP A 124 7.30 20.71 -2.23
CA ASP A 124 6.82 21.71 -3.16
C ASP A 124 6.12 22.84 -2.37
N PRO A 125 6.69 24.06 -2.32
CA PRO A 125 6.08 25.19 -1.61
C PRO A 125 4.84 25.77 -2.30
N GLU A 126 4.67 25.59 -3.60
CA GLU A 126 3.49 26.05 -4.34
C GLU A 126 2.31 25.12 -4.09
N ALA A 127 2.53 23.81 -4.20
CA ALA A 127 1.52 22.79 -3.92
C ALA A 127 1.33 22.50 -2.42
N LYS A 128 2.25 23.01 -1.57
CA LYS A 128 2.28 22.83 -0.11
C LYS A 128 2.26 21.36 0.34
N GLN A 129 3.03 20.53 -0.33
CA GLN A 129 3.07 19.08 -0.07
C GLN A 129 4.48 18.52 -0.24
N PHE A 130 4.78 17.43 0.47
CA PHE A 130 5.94 16.61 0.19
C PHE A 130 5.72 15.80 -1.09
N LEU A 131 6.78 15.62 -1.88
CA LEU A 131 6.72 14.85 -3.11
C LEU A 131 7.34 13.47 -2.90
N PRO A 132 6.65 12.38 -3.23
CA PRO A 132 7.31 11.08 -3.37
C PRO A 132 8.40 11.16 -4.45
N ASP A 133 9.49 10.41 -4.29
CA ASP A 133 10.63 10.41 -5.23
C ASP A 133 10.26 10.27 -6.71
N ARG A 134 9.24 9.46 -7.01
CA ARG A 134 8.74 9.25 -8.38
C ARG A 134 8.13 10.51 -9.02
N TYR A 135 7.71 11.48 -8.22
CA TYR A 135 7.20 12.78 -8.67
C TYR A 135 8.26 13.87 -8.70
N VAL A 136 9.51 13.54 -8.39
CA VAL A 136 10.67 14.40 -8.58
C VAL A 136 11.42 13.92 -9.81
N GLU A 137 11.71 14.86 -10.71
CA GLU A 137 12.56 14.64 -11.87
C GLU A 137 13.75 15.60 -11.83
N GLY A 138 14.83 15.22 -12.50
CA GLY A 138 16.01 16.04 -12.59
C GLY A 138 17.09 15.36 -13.42
N THR A 139 18.25 15.99 -13.49
CA THR A 139 19.37 15.45 -14.26
C THR A 139 20.15 14.42 -13.43
N CYS A 140 20.35 13.22 -13.99
CA CYS A 140 21.12 12.15 -13.37
C CYS A 140 22.56 12.61 -13.07
N PRO A 141 23.05 12.50 -11.83
CA PRO A 141 24.42 12.88 -11.51
C PRO A 141 25.47 12.01 -12.22
N HIS A 142 25.10 10.77 -12.58
CA HIS A 142 26.02 9.75 -13.11
C HIS A 142 26.14 9.72 -14.64
N CYS A 143 25.03 9.73 -15.38
CA CYS A 143 25.05 9.67 -16.84
C CYS A 143 24.57 10.96 -17.54
N LYS A 144 24.15 11.98 -16.77
CA LYS A 144 23.63 13.26 -17.28
C LYS A 144 22.31 13.16 -18.05
N TYR A 145 21.58 12.05 -17.91
CA TYR A 145 20.21 11.95 -18.40
C TYR A 145 19.30 12.99 -17.71
N GLU A 146 18.67 13.87 -18.49
CA GLU A 146 17.98 15.08 -17.98
C GLU A 146 16.64 14.81 -17.30
N SER A 147 16.06 13.61 -17.48
CA SER A 147 14.75 13.24 -16.95
C SER A 147 14.83 12.02 -16.02
N ALA A 148 15.89 11.94 -15.21
CA ALA A 148 16.00 10.91 -14.19
C ALA A 148 14.98 11.14 -13.08
N ARG A 149 14.38 10.06 -12.59
CA ARG A 149 13.42 10.10 -11.48
C ARG A 149 14.16 10.09 -10.15
N GLY A 150 13.54 10.63 -9.11
CA GLY A 150 14.11 10.65 -7.75
C GLY A 150 14.41 9.26 -7.17
N ASP A 151 13.77 8.21 -7.68
CA ASP A 151 13.99 6.81 -7.25
C ASP A 151 14.99 6.05 -8.14
N GLN A 152 15.09 6.42 -9.42
CA GLN A 152 15.89 5.68 -10.40
C GLN A 152 16.17 6.51 -11.67
N CYS A 153 17.37 6.38 -12.21
CA CYS A 153 17.66 6.81 -13.59
C CYS A 153 17.25 5.72 -14.59
N ASP A 154 16.32 6.03 -15.49
CA ASP A 154 15.84 5.09 -16.51
C ASP A 154 16.88 4.81 -17.62
N ASP A 155 17.91 5.66 -17.78
CA ASP A 155 18.97 5.48 -18.78
C ASP A 155 20.10 4.57 -18.29
N CYS A 156 20.70 4.87 -17.12
CA CYS A 156 21.80 4.07 -16.56
C CYS A 156 21.36 3.00 -15.55
N GLY A 157 20.06 2.95 -15.21
CA GLY A 157 19.45 1.96 -14.31
C GLY A 157 19.77 2.15 -12.82
N LYS A 158 20.60 3.13 -12.46
CA LYS A 158 21.07 3.35 -11.09
C LYS A 158 19.95 3.91 -10.21
N THR A 159 19.80 3.35 -9.01
CA THR A 159 18.94 3.88 -7.95
C THR A 159 19.50 5.20 -7.47
N LEU A 160 18.61 6.17 -7.26
CA LEU A 160 18.92 7.52 -6.81
C LEU A 160 18.08 7.82 -5.57
N ASP A 161 18.49 8.88 -4.86
CA ASP A 161 17.63 9.63 -3.96
C ASP A 161 17.34 10.99 -4.61
N SER A 162 16.14 11.55 -4.39
CA SER A 162 15.74 12.87 -4.91
C SER A 162 16.74 13.97 -4.58
N ASN A 163 17.46 13.85 -3.46
CA ASN A 163 18.50 14.80 -3.05
C ASN A 163 19.81 14.71 -3.87
N GLU A 164 20.02 13.63 -4.64
CA GLU A 164 21.20 13.42 -5.48
C GLU A 164 21.01 13.97 -6.91
N LEU A 165 19.77 14.27 -7.31
CA LEU A 165 19.45 14.82 -8.61
C LEU A 165 20.05 16.21 -8.79
N ILE A 166 20.55 16.48 -9.98
CA ILE A 166 20.96 17.83 -10.39
C ILE A 166 19.70 18.56 -10.87
N ASP A 167 19.42 19.73 -10.29
CA ASP A 167 18.25 20.55 -10.59
C ASP A 167 16.91 19.79 -10.43
N PRO A 168 16.63 19.27 -9.21
CA PRO A 168 15.41 18.52 -8.96
C PRO A 168 14.19 19.45 -9.03
N HIS A 169 13.15 19.01 -9.75
CA HIS A 169 11.91 19.74 -9.94
C HIS A 169 10.70 18.78 -9.91
N PRO A 170 9.48 19.28 -9.58
CA PRO A 170 8.28 18.47 -9.63
C PRO A 170 7.93 18.07 -11.07
N LYS A 171 7.62 16.79 -11.28
CA LYS A 171 7.17 16.26 -12.58
C LYS A 171 5.97 17.00 -13.16
N LEU A 172 5.03 17.43 -12.30
CA LEU A 172 3.78 18.08 -12.71
C LEU A 172 3.93 19.60 -12.92
N ASN A 173 4.97 20.22 -12.35
CA ASN A 173 5.24 21.65 -12.46
C ASN A 173 6.76 21.89 -12.45
N PRO A 174 7.45 21.73 -13.61
CA PRO A 174 8.91 21.83 -13.68
C PRO A 174 9.51 23.19 -13.28
N GLU A 175 8.71 24.26 -13.31
CA GLU A 175 9.16 25.62 -12.94
C GLU A 175 9.18 25.85 -11.42
N ALA A 176 8.51 24.99 -10.65
CA ALA A 176 8.46 25.10 -9.20
C ALA A 176 9.81 24.71 -8.57
N LYS A 177 10.26 25.53 -7.62
CA LYS A 177 11.50 25.28 -6.89
C LYS A 177 11.26 24.37 -5.70
N LEU A 178 11.91 23.21 -5.70
CA LEU A 178 11.87 22.29 -4.57
C LEU A 178 12.67 22.81 -3.39
N GLU A 179 12.07 22.66 -2.21
CA GLU A 179 12.76 22.78 -0.93
C GLU A 179 12.97 21.38 -0.35
N PHE A 180 14.05 21.17 0.40
CA PHE A 180 14.23 19.92 1.13
C PHE A 180 13.96 20.17 2.61
N LYS A 181 12.89 19.58 3.15
CA LYS A 181 12.44 19.77 4.53
C LYS A 181 12.61 18.51 5.34
N GLU A 182 12.96 18.68 6.61
CA GLU A 182 12.94 17.58 7.57
C GLU A 182 11.49 17.18 7.86
N THR A 183 11.24 15.88 7.88
CA THR A 183 9.95 15.29 8.19
C THR A 183 10.15 14.01 8.99
N GLU A 184 9.35 13.82 10.03
CA GLU A 184 9.43 12.62 10.88
C GLU A 184 8.43 11.57 10.39
N HIS A 185 8.87 10.33 10.24
CA HIS A 185 8.02 9.19 9.93
C HIS A 185 8.15 8.11 11.00
N LEU A 186 7.07 7.39 11.26
CA LEU A 186 7.17 6.15 12.05
C LEU A 186 7.68 5.05 11.14
N PHE A 187 8.65 4.29 11.64
CA PHE A 187 9.22 3.13 10.98
C PHE A 187 8.81 1.87 11.73
N PHE A 188 8.33 0.88 10.99
CA PHE A 188 8.19 -0.48 11.47
C PHE A 188 9.56 -1.18 11.36
N LYS A 189 10.04 -1.72 12.50
CA LYS A 189 11.28 -2.49 12.63
C LYS A 189 11.17 -3.87 11.99
N LEU A 190 10.82 -3.92 10.72
CA LEU A 190 10.64 -5.14 9.94
C LEU A 190 11.90 -6.02 9.97
N SER A 191 13.09 -5.41 10.05
CA SER A 191 14.36 -6.11 10.21
C SER A 191 14.38 -7.08 11.41
N SER A 192 13.69 -6.72 12.50
CA SER A 192 13.61 -7.53 13.72
C SER A 192 12.81 -8.83 13.56
N PHE A 193 12.03 -8.96 12.48
CA PHE A 193 11.19 -10.12 12.21
C PHE A 193 11.82 -11.14 11.26
N ARG A 194 13.02 -10.87 10.73
CA ARG A 194 13.68 -11.74 9.75
C ARG A 194 13.75 -13.20 10.20
N ASP A 195 14.33 -13.44 11.37
CA ASP A 195 14.66 -14.81 11.80
C ASP A 195 13.41 -15.60 12.18
N ILE A 196 12.44 -14.96 12.85
CA ILE A 196 11.15 -15.60 13.17
C ILE A 196 10.35 -15.91 11.90
N LEU A 197 10.41 -15.05 10.87
CA LEU A 197 9.77 -15.30 9.59
C LEU A 197 10.46 -16.41 8.80
N LEU A 198 11.80 -16.49 8.83
CA LEU A 198 12.55 -17.62 8.25
C LEU A 198 12.18 -18.94 8.92
N GLU A 199 12.11 -18.95 10.26
CA GLU A 199 11.68 -20.13 11.00
C GLU A 199 10.24 -20.52 10.65
N TRP A 200 9.32 -19.54 10.61
CA TRP A 200 7.93 -19.78 10.21
C TRP A 200 7.80 -20.29 8.78
N LEU A 201 8.61 -19.80 7.84
CA LEU A 201 8.63 -20.22 6.44
C LEU A 201 9.19 -21.64 6.27
N SER A 202 10.03 -22.10 7.20
CA SER A 202 10.60 -23.47 7.19
C SER A 202 9.61 -24.57 7.56
N LYS A 203 8.43 -24.21 8.07
CA LYS A 203 7.42 -25.14 8.62
C LYS A 203 6.11 -25.05 7.85
N ASP A 204 5.59 -26.19 7.40
CA ASP A 204 4.25 -26.33 6.82
C ASP A 204 3.97 -25.33 5.68
N LYS A 205 4.84 -25.35 4.66
CA LYS A 205 4.71 -24.53 3.43
C LYS A 205 4.84 -25.35 2.15
N ASP A 206 4.78 -26.68 2.21
CA ASP A 206 4.90 -27.55 1.04
C ASP A 206 3.77 -27.35 0.02
N HIS A 207 2.64 -26.76 0.47
CA HIS A 207 1.50 -26.40 -0.36
C HIS A 207 1.67 -25.05 -1.09
N TRP A 208 2.72 -24.28 -0.79
CA TRP A 208 3.00 -23.03 -1.47
C TRP A 208 3.61 -23.29 -2.85
N ARG A 209 3.34 -22.39 -3.80
CA ARG A 209 3.95 -22.47 -5.13
C ARG A 209 5.47 -22.28 -4.99
N PRO A 210 6.31 -23.09 -5.67
CA PRO A 210 7.78 -22.99 -5.55
C PRO A 210 8.33 -21.59 -5.80
N ALA A 211 7.81 -20.87 -6.79
CA ALA A 211 8.23 -19.50 -7.08
C ALA A 211 7.96 -18.53 -5.92
N VAL A 212 6.84 -18.69 -5.19
CA VAL A 212 6.47 -17.81 -4.08
C VAL A 212 7.37 -18.07 -2.88
N ILE A 213 7.47 -19.34 -2.45
CA ILE A 213 8.26 -19.68 -1.27
C ILE A 213 9.75 -19.39 -1.46
N ASN A 214 10.30 -19.63 -2.66
CA ASN A 214 11.71 -19.34 -2.95
C ASN A 214 11.97 -17.84 -3.02
N PHE A 215 11.08 -17.05 -3.63
CA PHE A 215 11.20 -15.59 -3.63
C PHE A 215 11.15 -15.03 -2.20
N THR A 216 10.16 -15.44 -1.40
CA THR A 216 10.05 -15.00 0.00
C THR A 216 11.28 -15.40 0.80
N ARG A 217 11.79 -16.62 0.64
CA ARG A 217 13.00 -17.07 1.34
C ARG A 217 14.21 -16.22 0.98
N ASN A 218 14.47 -16.01 -0.30
CA ASN A 218 15.60 -15.20 -0.76
C ASN A 218 15.51 -13.77 -0.21
N TRP A 219 14.32 -13.17 -0.24
CA TRP A 219 14.10 -11.82 0.26
C TRP A 219 14.36 -11.70 1.78
N LEU A 220 13.98 -12.72 2.55
CA LEU A 220 14.30 -12.80 3.98
C LEU A 220 15.80 -13.03 4.21
N GLU A 221 16.44 -13.88 3.42
CA GLU A 221 17.86 -14.19 3.53
C GLU A 221 18.76 -12.99 3.23
N GLU A 222 18.41 -12.18 2.21
CA GLU A 222 19.08 -10.92 1.84
C GLU A 222 19.09 -9.89 2.97
N GLY A 223 18.09 -9.96 3.86
CA GLY A 223 17.96 -9.07 5.01
C GLY A 223 16.79 -8.11 4.85
N LEU A 224 15.90 -8.14 5.84
CA LEU A 224 14.80 -7.19 5.91
C LEU A 224 15.30 -5.84 6.40
N VAL A 225 14.76 -4.79 5.80
CA VAL A 225 15.05 -3.39 6.11
C VAL A 225 13.79 -2.75 6.65
N ASP A 226 13.96 -1.87 7.63
CA ASP A 226 12.84 -1.17 8.26
C ASP A 226 12.10 -0.30 7.25
N ARG A 227 10.80 -0.09 7.51
CA ARG A 227 9.90 0.54 6.55
C ARG A 227 9.14 1.67 7.19
N ALA A 228 9.14 2.84 6.55
CA ALA A 228 8.27 3.94 6.95
C ALA A 228 6.80 3.53 6.76
N ILE A 229 6.01 3.63 7.82
CA ILE A 229 4.58 3.28 7.87
C ILE A 229 3.67 4.51 7.97
N THR A 230 4.23 5.71 7.79
CA THR A 230 3.46 6.96 7.69
C THR A 230 3.80 7.68 6.40
N ARG A 231 2.89 8.51 5.90
CA ARG A 231 3.09 9.36 4.73
C ARG A 231 2.55 10.75 4.99
N ASP A 232 3.18 11.75 4.39
CA ASP A 232 2.71 13.13 4.34
C ASP A 232 1.59 13.25 3.30
N LEU A 233 0.39 12.85 3.69
CA LEU A 233 -0.82 12.85 2.87
C LEU A 233 -1.99 13.29 3.75
N ASP A 234 -3.02 13.88 3.16
CA ASP A 234 -4.26 14.20 3.89
C ASP A 234 -5.29 13.06 3.84
N TRP A 235 -5.15 12.15 2.88
CA TRP A 235 -6.07 11.04 2.62
C TRP A 235 -5.55 9.72 3.17
N GLY A 236 -6.31 9.09 4.07
CA GLY A 236 -5.95 7.84 4.74
C GLY A 236 -6.40 7.77 6.20
N ILE A 237 -5.89 6.77 6.93
CA ILE A 237 -6.12 6.61 8.37
C ILE A 237 -5.25 7.62 9.14
N LYS A 238 -5.87 8.42 10.00
CA LYS A 238 -5.18 9.39 10.87
C LYS A 238 -4.40 8.67 11.96
N ILE A 239 -3.24 9.21 12.32
CA ILE A 239 -2.39 8.67 13.39
C ILE A 239 -2.62 9.50 14.65
N PRO A 240 -3.13 8.93 15.75
CA PRO A 240 -3.41 9.65 16.98
C PRO A 240 -2.12 9.89 17.79
N ARG A 241 -1.22 10.70 17.24
CA ARG A 241 0.08 11.04 17.84
C ARG A 241 0.40 12.50 17.57
N ASP A 242 0.87 13.22 18.58
CA ASP A 242 1.27 14.63 18.47
C ASP A 242 2.35 14.79 17.39
N GLY A 243 2.16 15.77 16.49
CA GLY A 243 3.06 16.02 15.36
C GLY A 243 2.77 15.18 14.10
N TYR A 244 1.75 14.32 14.13
CA TYR A 244 1.31 13.50 12.99
C TYR A 244 -0.05 13.92 12.41
N GLU A 245 -0.52 15.13 12.70
CA GLU A 245 -1.86 15.61 12.30
C GLU A 245 -2.04 15.63 10.77
N ASN A 246 -0.96 15.97 10.04
CA ASN A 246 -0.92 16.00 8.58
C ASN A 246 -0.30 14.74 7.97
N LYS A 247 -0.24 13.65 8.75
CA LYS A 247 0.29 12.37 8.31
C LYS A 247 -0.82 11.31 8.33
N ARG A 248 -0.70 10.34 7.44
CA ARG A 248 -1.58 9.17 7.38
C ARG A 248 -0.78 7.89 7.45
N MET A 249 -1.43 6.84 7.93
CA MET A 249 -0.88 5.50 7.86
C MET A 249 -0.60 5.16 6.39
N TYR A 250 0.57 4.62 6.13
CA TYR A 250 0.95 4.21 4.79
C TYR A 250 0.06 3.06 4.33
N VAL A 251 -0.58 3.19 3.17
CA VAL A 251 -1.55 2.22 2.66
C VAL A 251 -1.01 0.79 2.63
N TRP A 252 0.26 0.56 2.29
CA TRP A 252 0.83 -0.79 2.28
C TRP A 252 0.98 -1.43 3.66
N PHE A 253 0.99 -0.61 4.72
CA PHE A 253 0.98 -1.10 6.09
C PHE A 253 -0.43 -1.49 6.53
N GLU A 254 -1.46 -0.68 6.23
CA GLU A 254 -2.84 -0.94 6.66
C GLU A 254 -3.65 -1.86 5.74
N ALA A 255 -3.43 -1.84 4.43
CA ALA A 255 -4.31 -2.53 3.48
C ALA A 255 -4.33 -4.06 3.70
N VAL A 256 -3.21 -4.65 4.11
CA VAL A 256 -3.14 -6.07 4.48
C VAL A 256 -3.99 -6.40 5.72
N MET A 257 -4.21 -5.42 6.60
CA MET A 257 -5.08 -5.54 7.77
C MET A 257 -6.56 -5.55 7.38
N GLY A 258 -6.89 -5.13 6.15
CA GLY A 258 -8.23 -5.21 5.57
C GLY A 258 -8.84 -6.61 5.65
N TYR A 259 -8.03 -7.66 5.51
CA TYR A 259 -8.51 -9.04 5.68
C TYR A 259 -9.03 -9.31 7.09
N TYR A 260 -8.34 -8.79 8.09
CA TYR A 260 -8.72 -8.95 9.49
C TYR A 260 -9.96 -8.11 9.81
N SER A 261 -9.98 -6.82 9.44
CA SER A 261 -11.12 -5.95 9.69
C SER A 261 -12.39 -6.42 8.97
N ALA A 262 -12.28 -6.90 7.72
CA ALA A 262 -13.41 -7.49 7.01
C ALA A 262 -13.91 -8.77 7.69
N SER A 263 -13.00 -9.60 8.22
CA SER A 263 -13.39 -10.82 8.95
C SER A 263 -14.08 -10.50 10.28
N LEU A 264 -13.68 -9.41 10.96
CA LEU A 264 -14.34 -8.92 12.16
C LEU A 264 -15.74 -8.37 11.85
N HIS A 265 -15.87 -7.56 10.81
CA HIS A 265 -17.16 -7.01 10.39
C HIS A 265 -18.15 -8.11 9.98
N TRP A 266 -17.67 -9.15 9.29
CA TRP A 266 -18.54 -10.27 8.91
C TRP A 266 -19.11 -11.06 10.11
N ALA A 267 -18.38 -11.14 11.22
CA ALA A 267 -18.67 -12.01 12.36
C ALA A 267 -19.70 -11.40 13.34
#